data_AF-A0A397J0T0-F1
#
_entry.id   AF-A0A397J0T0-F1
#
_cell.length_a   1.000
_cell.length_b   1.000
_cell.length_c   1.000
_cell.angle_alpha   90.00
_cell.angle_beta   90.00
_cell.angle_gamma   90.00
#
_symmetry.space_group_name_H-M   'P 1'
#
loop_
_entity.id
_entity.type
_entity.pdbx_description
1 polymer ?
#
loop_
_entity_poly.entity_id
_entity_poly.type
_entity_poly.pdbx_seq_one_letter_code
_entity_poly.pdbx_strand_id
1 'polypeptide(L)'
;MIDSEDELLISTSNRKRPGRPKNEVWQHFNTIPADSTNGKKDLHFGAAYKFCKQKWSHGKTSEMIAHLALQCPKPLPPEVRALYLEILNNGSFDDNNDDNSSKRSKLYKQSKITNHVERLTVTDDKQRRCSRVLTKFFVTCGVPL
;
A
#
# COMPACT_ATOMS: atom_id res chain seq x y z
N MET A 1 36.09 45.47 19.03
CA MET A 1 35.89 44.44 17.99
C MET A 1 35.37 43.23 18.72
N ILE A 2 34.07 43.01 18.56
CA ILE A 2 33.25 42.07 19.34
C ILE A 2 33.31 40.70 18.69
N ASP A 3 33.23 39.68 19.55
CA ASP A 3 33.31 38.24 19.36
C ASP A 3 32.62 37.68 18.11
N SER A 4 33.26 36.72 17.46
CA SER A 4 32.65 35.82 16.47
C SER A 4 32.50 34.44 17.11
N GLU A 5 31.39 34.30 17.85
CA GLU A 5 30.90 33.04 18.38
C GLU A 5 30.25 32.19 17.27
N ASP A 6 30.45 30.88 17.38
CA ASP A 6 29.53 29.81 16.99
C ASP A 6 28.97 29.77 15.56
N GLU A 7 29.75 29.22 14.63
CA GLU A 7 29.17 28.30 13.64
C GLU A 7 29.34 26.85 14.13
N LEU A 8 28.47 26.50 15.07
CA LEU A 8 28.12 25.11 15.38
C LEU A 8 27.55 24.46 14.11
N LEU A 9 28.41 23.83 13.32
CA LEU A 9 27.97 22.88 12.29
C LEU A 9 27.35 21.68 13.01
N ILE A 10 26.04 21.77 13.13
CA ILE A 10 25.09 20.79 13.61
C ILE A 10 25.52 19.41 13.10
N SER A 11 26.12 18.64 14.01
CA SER A 11 26.24 17.19 13.87
C SER A 11 24.82 16.63 13.84
N THR A 12 24.26 16.51 12.64
CA THR A 12 22.98 15.85 12.43
C THR A 12 23.19 14.37 12.71
N SER A 13 23.00 14.01 13.98
CA SER A 13 22.85 12.66 14.48
C SER A 13 21.97 11.86 13.51
N ASN A 14 22.59 10.90 12.80
CA ASN A 14 21.92 9.91 11.97
C ASN A 14 21.06 9.02 12.88
N ARG A 15 19.87 9.50 13.25
CA ARG A 15 18.86 8.68 13.93
C ARG A 15 18.37 7.64 12.92
N LYS A 16 18.83 6.40 13.08
CA LYS A 16 18.33 5.24 12.34
C LYS A 16 16.82 5.19 12.56
N ARG A 17 16.04 5.51 11.51
CA ARG A 17 14.59 5.38 11.57
C ARG A 17 14.27 3.89 11.79
N PRO A 18 13.41 3.53 12.77
CA PRO A 18 12.98 2.16 12.96
C PRO A 18 12.02 1.80 11.81
N GLY A 19 12.58 1.28 10.71
CA GLY A 19 11.84 0.85 9.54
C GLY A 19 12.52 -0.36 8.90
N ARG A 20 11.78 -1.08 8.05
CA ARG A 20 12.33 -2.19 7.26
C ARG A 20 13.57 -1.70 6.50
N PRO A 21 14.69 -2.44 6.49
CA PRO A 21 15.85 -2.06 5.70
C PRO A 21 15.45 -1.96 4.22
N LYS A 22 16.03 -0.99 3.51
CA LYS A 22 15.81 -0.85 2.08
C LYS A 22 16.39 -2.06 1.34
N ASN A 23 15.71 -2.52 0.29
CA ASN A 23 16.19 -3.58 -0.59
C ASN A 23 17.56 -3.19 -1.21
N GLU A 24 18.42 -4.18 -1.48
CA GLU A 24 19.75 -4.03 -2.08
C GLU A 24 19.72 -3.22 -3.38
N VAL A 25 18.64 -3.33 -4.16
CA VAL A 25 18.41 -2.55 -5.38
C VAL A 25 18.62 -1.05 -5.14
N TRP A 26 18.23 -0.53 -3.97
CA TRP A 26 18.36 0.88 -3.61
C TRP A 26 19.81 1.38 -3.57
N GLN A 27 20.81 0.50 -3.47
CA GLN A 27 22.22 0.89 -3.54
C GLN A 27 22.57 1.58 -4.86
N HIS A 28 21.81 1.31 -5.92
CA HIS A 28 22.00 1.89 -7.25
C HIS A 28 21.19 3.17 -7.51
N PHE A 29 20.38 3.62 -6.54
CA PHE A 29 19.45 4.74 -6.71
C PHE A 29 19.64 5.80 -5.62
N ASN A 30 19.39 7.05 -5.99
CA ASN A 30 19.21 8.17 -5.07
C ASN A 30 17.74 8.25 -4.66
N THR A 31 17.49 8.49 -3.38
CA THR A 31 16.13 8.68 -2.83
C THR A 31 15.69 10.12 -3.11
N ILE A 32 14.57 10.30 -3.81
CA ILE A 32 13.95 11.61 -4.01
C ILE A 32 12.89 11.79 -2.90
N PRO A 33 12.97 12.83 -2.06
CA PRO A 33 11.90 13.14 -1.12
C PRO A 33 10.63 13.49 -1.90
N ALA A 34 9.46 13.05 -1.42
CA ALA A 34 8.21 13.51 -2.00
C ALA A 34 8.06 15.03 -1.78
N ASP A 35 7.63 15.75 -2.81
CA ASP A 35 7.33 17.17 -2.71
C ASP A 35 6.16 17.36 -1.74
N SER A 36 6.43 17.90 -0.55
CA SER A 36 5.41 18.08 0.49
C SER A 36 4.48 19.28 0.23
N THR A 37 4.23 19.60 -1.04
CA THR A 37 3.48 20.79 -1.48
C THR A 37 2.07 20.85 -0.89
N ASN A 38 1.52 19.70 -0.46
CA ASN A 38 0.13 19.58 -0.06
C ASN A 38 -0.09 19.29 1.45
N GLY A 39 0.92 19.45 2.30
CA GLY A 39 0.81 19.18 3.75
C GLY A 39 0.56 17.72 4.14
N LYS A 40 0.25 16.86 3.17
CA LYS A 40 0.30 15.40 3.28
C LYS A 40 1.75 14.98 3.06
N LYS A 41 2.32 14.34 4.08
CA LYS A 41 3.60 13.63 3.94
C LYS A 41 3.32 12.40 3.07
N ASP A 42 3.38 12.56 1.76
CA ASP A 42 3.35 11.40 0.87
C ASP A 42 4.49 10.47 1.30
N LEU A 43 4.11 9.29 1.77
CA LEU A 43 4.97 8.40 2.56
C LEU A 43 5.98 7.66 1.69
N HIS A 44 5.87 7.80 0.38
CA HIS A 44 6.66 7.09 -0.61
C HIS A 44 7.75 7.99 -1.16
N PHE A 45 8.98 7.49 -1.13
CA PHE A 45 10.10 8.16 -1.74
C PHE A 45 10.15 7.82 -3.23
N GLY A 46 10.45 8.83 -4.04
CA GLY A 46 10.84 8.62 -5.42
C GLY A 46 12.23 7.99 -5.51
N ALA A 47 12.54 7.44 -6.67
CA ALA A 47 13.84 6.87 -6.99
C ALA A 47 14.43 7.58 -8.22
N ALA A 48 15.71 7.92 -8.16
CA ALA A 48 16.49 8.34 -9.33
C ALA A 48 17.66 7.40 -9.50
N TYR A 49 17.83 6.84 -10.69
CA TYR A 49 18.99 5.99 -10.92
C TYR A 49 20.27 6.84 -10.95
N LYS A 50 21.36 6.34 -10.35
CA LYS A 50 22.59 7.13 -10.18
C LYS A 50 23.30 7.45 -11.50
N PHE A 51 23.19 6.57 -12.49
CA PHE A 51 24.01 6.67 -13.70
C PHE A 51 23.26 7.20 -14.93
N CYS A 52 21.93 7.07 -14.98
CA CYS A 52 21.11 7.55 -16.09
C CYS A 52 20.10 8.60 -15.60
N LYS A 53 19.44 9.29 -16.53
CA LYS A 53 18.50 10.38 -16.20
C LYS A 53 17.11 9.88 -15.76
N GLN A 54 16.91 8.56 -15.66
CA GLN A 54 15.62 7.95 -15.32
C GLN A 54 15.27 8.21 -13.85
N LYS A 55 14.02 8.62 -13.64
CA LYS A 55 13.45 8.90 -12.32
C LYS A 55 12.05 8.33 -12.25
N TRP A 56 11.63 7.94 -11.05
CA TRP A 56 10.30 7.47 -10.73
C TRP A 56 9.76 8.27 -9.56
N SER A 57 8.46 8.60 -9.61
CA SER A 57 7.77 9.24 -8.49
C SER A 57 7.69 8.32 -7.26
N HIS A 58 7.71 7.00 -7.48
CA HIS A 58 7.69 5.97 -6.44
C HIS A 58 8.81 4.96 -6.70
N GLY A 59 9.63 4.67 -5.69
CA GLY A 59 10.68 3.63 -5.79
C GLY A 59 10.14 2.22 -5.67
N LYS A 60 9.34 1.78 -6.66
CA LYS A 60 8.87 0.39 -6.74
C LYS A 60 10.04 -0.52 -7.14
N THR A 61 10.21 -1.60 -6.39
CA THR A 61 11.36 -2.50 -6.57
C THR A 61 11.37 -3.11 -7.97
N SER A 62 10.22 -3.55 -8.48
CA SER A 62 10.10 -4.16 -9.81
C SER A 62 10.51 -3.22 -10.95
N GLU A 63 10.06 -1.95 -10.90
CA GLU A 63 10.42 -0.93 -11.89
C GLU A 63 11.92 -0.62 -11.85
N MET A 64 12.50 -0.54 -10.64
CA MET A 64 13.93 -0.32 -10.44
C MET A 64 14.76 -1.49 -11.01
N ILE A 65 14.39 -2.73 -10.72
CA ILE A 65 15.10 -3.93 -11.23
C ILE A 65 14.98 -4.04 -12.74
N ALA A 66 13.78 -3.86 -13.31
CA ALA A 66 13.56 -3.89 -14.75
C ALA A 66 14.47 -2.89 -15.49
N HIS A 67 14.63 -1.70 -14.90
CA HIS A 67 15.54 -0.71 -15.46
C HIS A 67 17.00 -1.16 -15.44
N LEU A 68 17.48 -1.70 -14.32
CA LEU A 68 18.87 -2.17 -14.18
C LEU A 68 19.21 -3.29 -15.16
N ALA A 69 18.29 -4.23 -15.36
CA ALA A 69 18.54 -5.42 -16.15
C ALA A 69 18.41 -5.18 -17.67
N LEU A 70 17.39 -4.42 -18.08
CA LEU A 70 16.96 -4.35 -19.49
C LEU A 70 17.17 -2.98 -20.13
N GLN A 71 16.90 -1.89 -19.40
CA GLN A 71 16.70 -0.58 -20.02
C GLN A 71 17.89 0.37 -19.84
N CYS A 72 18.73 0.14 -18.84
CA CYS A 72 19.83 1.05 -18.55
C CYS A 72 20.89 1.01 -19.66
N PRO A 73 21.16 2.13 -20.35
CA PRO A 73 22.15 2.17 -21.41
C PRO A 73 23.59 2.18 -20.89
N LYS A 74 23.78 2.52 -19.60
CA LYS A 74 25.11 2.47 -18.96
C LYS A 74 25.38 1.09 -18.40
N PRO A 75 26.57 0.52 -18.68
CA PRO A 75 26.89 -0.84 -18.25
C PRO A 75 27.03 -0.88 -16.73
N LEU A 76 26.11 -1.60 -16.07
CA LEU A 76 26.45 -2.23 -14.80
C LEU A 76 27.48 -3.33 -15.06
N PRO A 77 28.31 -3.70 -14.06
CA PRO A 77 29.12 -4.90 -14.14
C PRO A 77 28.26 -6.09 -14.60
N PRO A 78 28.75 -6.93 -15.55
CA PRO A 78 27.96 -8.01 -16.13
C PRO A 78 27.35 -8.95 -15.09
N GLU A 79 28.07 -9.20 -14.00
CA GLU A 79 27.62 -10.02 -12.86
C GLU A 79 26.39 -9.44 -12.17
N VAL A 80 26.39 -8.12 -11.92
CA VAL A 80 25.27 -7.42 -11.29
C VAL A 80 24.06 -7.41 -12.21
N ARG A 81 24.28 -7.25 -13.52
CA ARG A 81 23.19 -7.31 -14.51
C ARG A 81 22.59 -8.72 -14.59
N ALA A 82 23.42 -9.76 -14.56
CA ALA A 82 22.97 -11.15 -14.57
C ALA A 82 22.13 -11.48 -13.33
N LEU A 83 22.57 -11.03 -12.15
CA LEU A 83 21.83 -11.19 -10.89
C LEU A 83 20.42 -10.58 -10.98
N TYR A 84 20.29 -9.34 -11.49
CA TYR A 84 18.98 -8.71 -11.63
C TYR A 84 18.12 -9.33 -12.73
N LEU A 85 18.71 -9.87 -13.80
CA LEU A 85 17.99 -10.66 -14.80
C LEU A 85 17.42 -11.96 -14.22
N GLU A 86 18.19 -12.66 -13.38
CA GLU A 86 17.73 -13.86 -12.68
C GLU A 86 16.57 -13.52 -11.72
N ILE A 87 16.70 -12.44 -10.95
CA ILE A 87 15.62 -11.97 -10.07
C ILE A 87 14.35 -11.66 -10.86
N LEU A 88 14.45 -10.99 -12.02
CA LEU A 88 13.32 -10.73 -12.90
C LEU A 88 12.66 -12.02 -13.39
N ASN A 89 13.47 -12.98 -13.85
CA ASN A 89 12.98 -14.23 -14.40
C ASN A 89 12.27 -15.09 -13.36
N ASN A 90 12.77 -15.08 -12.13
CA ASN A 90 12.20 -15.85 -11.02
C ASN A 90 10.99 -15.15 -10.38
N GLY A 91 10.65 -13.92 -10.80
CA GLY A 91 9.56 -13.13 -10.21
C GLY A 91 9.77 -12.80 -8.73
N SER A 92 10.99 -12.93 -8.23
CA SER A 92 11.34 -12.76 -6.80
C SER A 92 11.52 -11.29 -6.46
N PHE A 93 10.43 -10.54 -6.56
CA PHE A 93 10.39 -9.17 -6.05
C PHE A 93 9.97 -9.27 -4.60
N ASP A 94 10.89 -9.04 -3.67
CA ASP A 94 10.57 -8.85 -2.24
C ASP A 94 9.87 -7.49 -1.97
N ASP A 95 9.11 -7.07 -2.98
CA ASP A 95 8.09 -6.04 -2.98
C ASP A 95 6.85 -6.68 -2.37
N ASN A 96 6.95 -7.02 -1.07
CA ASN A 96 5.80 -6.85 -0.19
C ASN A 96 5.43 -5.37 -0.28
N ASN A 97 4.76 -5.01 -1.37
CA ASN A 97 3.81 -3.94 -1.35
C ASN A 97 2.91 -4.34 -0.19
N ASP A 98 3.01 -3.57 0.89
CA ASP A 98 1.92 -3.48 1.84
C ASP A 98 0.72 -2.89 1.06
N ASP A 99 0.17 -3.65 0.11
CA ASP A 99 -1.26 -3.70 -0.09
C ASP A 99 -1.80 -3.78 1.32
N ASN A 100 -2.53 -2.74 1.71
CA ASN A 100 -3.17 -2.57 3.00
C ASN A 100 -4.05 -3.79 3.38
N SER A 101 -3.41 -4.89 3.69
CA SER A 101 -3.95 -6.12 4.26
C SER A 101 -3.33 -6.37 5.63
N SER A 102 -2.58 -5.40 6.17
CA SER A 102 -2.32 -5.31 7.62
C SER A 102 -3.55 -4.90 8.43
N LYS A 103 -4.76 -4.91 7.82
CA LYS A 103 -5.84 -5.65 8.50
C LYS A 103 -5.40 -7.11 8.56
N ARG A 104 -4.50 -7.41 9.51
CA ARG A 104 -4.61 -8.60 10.33
C ARG A 104 -6.02 -8.51 10.89
N SER A 105 -7.00 -8.90 10.08
CA SER A 105 -8.31 -9.21 10.58
C SER A 105 -7.93 -10.23 11.63
N LYS A 106 -8.23 -9.91 12.89
CA LYS A 106 -8.37 -10.94 13.92
C LYS A 106 -8.95 -12.15 13.20
N LEU A 107 -8.43 -13.34 13.45
CA LEU A 107 -9.01 -14.59 12.94
C LEU A 107 -10.45 -14.68 13.49
N TYR A 108 -11.31 -13.81 13.01
CA TYR A 108 -12.72 -13.76 13.26
C TYR A 108 -13.14 -14.93 12.41
N LYS A 109 -13.47 -16.02 13.10
CA LYS A 109 -14.08 -17.19 12.49
C LYS A 109 -15.17 -16.64 11.58
N GLN A 110 -14.88 -16.58 10.28
CA GLN A 110 -15.82 -16.03 9.33
C GLN A 110 -17.05 -16.91 9.44
N SER A 111 -18.17 -16.31 9.84
CA SER A 111 -19.41 -17.05 9.98
C SER A 111 -19.73 -17.67 8.63
N LYS A 112 -20.13 -18.95 8.61
CA LYS A 112 -20.63 -19.57 7.38
C LYS A 112 -21.79 -18.71 6.86
N ILE A 113 -21.87 -18.50 5.55
CA ILE A 113 -22.93 -17.69 4.92
C ILE A 113 -24.32 -18.19 5.34
N THR A 114 -24.45 -19.50 5.58
CA THR A 114 -25.66 -20.16 6.10
C THR A 114 -26.12 -19.67 7.47
N ASN A 115 -25.25 -19.06 8.28
CA ASN A 115 -25.60 -18.52 9.60
C ASN A 115 -26.45 -17.25 9.51
N HIS A 116 -26.38 -16.52 8.38
CA HIS A 116 -27.16 -15.32 8.13
C HIS A 116 -28.44 -15.57 7.35
N VAL A 117 -28.62 -16.80 6.84
CA VAL A 117 -29.88 -17.22 6.23
C VAL A 117 -30.87 -17.44 7.37
N GLU A 118 -31.86 -16.56 7.46
CA GLU A 118 -32.96 -16.76 8.40
C GLU A 118 -33.62 -18.11 8.09
N ARG A 119 -33.68 -18.98 9.11
CA ARG A 119 -34.33 -20.29 8.97
C ARG A 119 -35.78 -20.08 8.50
N LEU A 120 -36.28 -20.98 7.66
CA LEU A 120 -37.62 -20.97 7.02
C LEU A 120 -38.81 -20.86 8.00
N THR A 121 -38.56 -20.89 9.31
CA THR A 121 -39.54 -20.70 10.36
C THR A 121 -39.74 -19.21 10.63
N VAL A 122 -40.83 -18.66 10.12
CA VAL A 122 -41.28 -17.31 10.44
C VAL A 122 -41.71 -17.30 11.91
N THR A 123 -41.16 -16.39 12.72
CA THR A 123 -41.61 -16.17 14.10
C THR A 123 -42.94 -15.42 14.11
N ASP A 124 -43.75 -15.61 15.16
CA ASP A 124 -45.04 -14.93 15.31
C ASP A 124 -44.92 -13.40 15.18
N ASP A 125 -43.86 -12.81 15.75
CA ASP A 125 -43.56 -11.38 15.61
C ASP A 125 -43.38 -10.93 14.16
N LYS A 126 -42.70 -11.73 13.33
CA LYS A 126 -42.49 -11.42 11.91
C LYS A 126 -43.80 -11.55 11.14
N GLN A 127 -44.56 -12.61 11.42
CA GLN A 127 -45.89 -12.81 10.83
C GLN A 127 -46.81 -11.63 11.15
N ARG A 128 -46.87 -11.22 12.42
CA ARG A 128 -47.66 -10.06 12.86
C ARG A 128 -47.25 -8.76 12.18
N ARG A 129 -45.95 -8.53 11.98
CA ARG A 129 -45.44 -7.36 11.24
C ARG A 129 -45.87 -7.39 9.78
N CYS A 130 -45.74 -8.54 9.12
CA CYS A 130 -46.19 -8.73 7.74
C CYS A 130 -47.70 -8.49 7.60
N SER A 131 -48.52 -9.14 8.43
CA SER A 131 -49.97 -8.95 8.44
C SER A 131 -50.36 -7.49 8.65
N ARG A 132 -49.72 -6.79 9.60
CA ARG A 132 -49.99 -5.37 9.84
C ARG A 132 -49.68 -4.49 8.61
N VAL A 133 -48.58 -4.76 7.91
CA VAL A 133 -48.21 -4.02 6.70
C VAL A 133 -49.19 -4.31 5.57
N LEU A 134 -49.56 -5.58 5.38
CA LEU A 134 -50.56 -5.98 4.39
C LEU A 134 -51.92 -5.34 4.66
N THR A 135 -52.43 -5.41 5.90
CA THR A 135 -53.70 -4.76 6.27
C THR A 135 -53.66 -3.27 5.99
N LYS A 136 -52.55 -2.59 6.32
CA LYS A 136 -52.40 -1.16 5.99
C LYS A 136 -52.49 -0.92 4.49
N PHE A 137 -51.83 -1.72 3.68
CA PHE A 137 -51.90 -1.61 2.22
C PHE A 137 -53.34 -1.73 1.70
N PHE A 138 -54.08 -2.78 2.10
CA PHE A 138 -55.48 -2.96 1.68
C PHE A 138 -56.36 -1.77 2.10
N VAL A 139 -56.20 -1.28 3.33
CA VAL A 139 -56.95 -0.12 3.85
C VAL A 139 -56.60 1.17 3.10
N THR A 140 -55.32 1.45 2.87
CA THR A 140 -54.88 2.70 2.23
C THR A 140 -55.15 2.72 0.73
N CYS A 141 -55.11 1.56 0.08
CA CYS A 141 -55.31 1.44 -1.36
C CYS A 141 -56.77 1.14 -1.73
N GLY A 142 -57.68 1.00 -0.76
CA GLY A 142 -59.10 0.73 -1.00
C GLY A 142 -59.36 -0.62 -1.69
N VAL A 143 -58.42 -1.56 -1.57
CA VAL A 143 -58.55 -2.90 -2.15
C VAL A 143 -59.44 -3.72 -1.22
N PRO A 144 -60.58 -4.26 -1.70
CA PRO A 144 -61.41 -5.11 -0.87
C PRO A 144 -60.64 -6.38 -0.48
N LEU A 145 -60.77 -6.76 0.79
CA LEU A 145 -60.19 -7.98 1.36
C LEU A 145 -60.91 -9.23 0.87
#